data_AF-A0A9P7GE62-F1
#
_entry.id   AF-A0A9P7GE62-F1
#
_cell.length_a   1.000
_cell.length_b   1.000
_cell.length_c   1.000
_cell.angle_alpha   90.00
_cell.angle_beta   90.00
_cell.angle_gamma   90.00
#
_symmetry.space_group_name_H-M   'P 1'
#
loop_
_entity.id
_entity.type
_entity.pdbx_description
1 polymer ?
#
loop_
_entity_poly.entity_id
_entity_poly.type
_entity_poly.pdbx_seq_one_letter_code
_entity_poly.pdbx_strand_id
1 'polypeptide(L)'
;MPTVLFRLSVQRLRTFQQKKEAQAKATRRDIATLLERGKVETARVKVESLISEDIHVELLELLELYCETLLARFGLLDQNTREPDIGVKEGVCSVIHAAPRTEIKELHILRDILMHKYGRDFAIGVMENRDCCVSDRVMRKLDVSTPSIELVDAYLHEIAKGYSVNWAPPPPKFEGGDDSLEGGVKESDPDTGRKPAIVDEIETQKAESPDSQPQEADHPPIKDDSQKSRLEQAKPPPYTSTSTKAAKASSSSPEPPENDFDALSKRFAALKKR
;
A
#
# COMPACT_ATOMS: atom_id res chain seq x y z
N MET A 1 -19.28 -0.55 12.36
CA MET A 1 -18.03 0.26 12.18
C MET A 1 -18.37 1.74 11.92
N PRO A 2 -17.47 2.72 12.11
CA PRO A 2 -17.76 4.11 11.74
C PRO A 2 -17.60 4.37 10.22
N THR A 3 -18.71 4.60 9.51
CA THR A 3 -18.72 4.98 8.07
C THR A 3 -17.93 6.25 7.75
N VAL A 4 -17.79 7.15 8.73
CA VAL A 4 -17.00 8.38 8.65
C VAL A 4 -15.53 8.11 8.29
N LEU A 5 -14.96 7.00 8.78
CA LEU A 5 -13.55 6.68 8.54
C LEU A 5 -13.27 6.32 7.07
N PHE A 6 -14.19 5.62 6.40
CA PHE A 6 -14.09 5.37 4.96
C PHE A 6 -14.14 6.68 4.16
N ARG A 7 -15.05 7.59 4.50
CA ARG A 7 -15.14 8.91 3.85
C ARG A 7 -13.87 9.74 4.03
N LEU A 8 -13.29 9.72 5.23
CA LEU A 8 -12.02 10.40 5.51
C LEU A 8 -10.85 9.77 4.73
N SER A 9 -10.83 8.43 4.64
CA SER A 9 -9.80 7.69 3.88
C SER A 9 -9.84 8.03 2.39
N VAL A 10 -11.02 8.05 1.77
CA VAL A 10 -11.21 8.47 0.36
C VAL A 10 -10.74 9.92 0.15
N GLN A 11 -11.13 10.85 1.02
CA GLN A 11 -10.68 12.24 0.92
C GLN A 11 -9.16 12.38 1.06
N ARG A 12 -8.53 11.59 1.94
CA ARG A 12 -7.09 11.57 2.16
C ARG A 12 -6.33 10.99 0.97
N LEU A 13 -6.83 9.89 0.40
CA LEU A 13 -6.28 9.28 -0.81
C LEU A 13 -6.24 10.28 -1.96
N ARG A 14 -7.37 10.93 -2.27
CA ARG A 14 -7.47 11.98 -3.31
C ARG A 14 -6.43 13.09 -3.14
N THR A 15 -6.36 13.69 -1.95
CA THR A 15 -5.41 14.78 -1.68
C THR A 15 -3.95 14.32 -1.74
N PHE A 16 -3.67 13.06 -1.37
CA PHE A 16 -2.32 12.50 -1.43
C PHE A 16 -1.89 12.13 -2.84
N GLN A 17 -2.79 11.57 -3.66
CA GLN A 17 -2.59 11.35 -5.10
C GLN A 17 -2.27 12.67 -5.82
N GLN A 18 -3.09 13.71 -5.62
CA GLN A 18 -2.85 15.06 -6.19
C GLN A 18 -1.48 15.62 -5.81
N LYS A 19 -1.04 15.41 -4.56
CA LYS A 19 0.29 15.80 -4.10
C LYS A 19 1.39 15.02 -4.84
N LYS A 20 1.28 13.70 -4.94
CA LYS A 20 2.24 12.83 -5.64
C LYS A 20 2.31 13.19 -7.13
N GLU A 21 1.18 13.43 -7.79
CA GLU A 21 1.14 13.85 -9.20
C GLU A 21 1.85 15.19 -9.43
N ALA A 22 1.67 16.16 -8.52
CA ALA A 22 2.40 17.44 -8.56
C ALA A 22 3.91 17.26 -8.34
N GLN A 23 4.31 16.34 -7.45
CA GLN A 23 5.72 15.98 -7.24
C GLN A 23 6.31 15.30 -8.48
N ALA A 24 5.60 14.34 -9.08
CA ALA A 24 6.01 13.66 -10.30
C ALA A 24 6.21 14.62 -11.49
N LYS A 25 5.36 15.66 -11.62
CA LYS A 25 5.55 16.75 -12.60
C LYS A 25 6.82 17.56 -12.37
N ALA A 26 7.19 17.82 -11.11
CA ALA A 26 8.46 18.46 -10.78
C ALA A 26 9.66 17.53 -11.08
N THR A 27 9.58 16.26 -10.68
CA THR A 27 10.58 15.23 -10.94
C THR A 27 10.85 15.06 -12.44
N ARG A 28 9.82 15.01 -13.29
CA ARG A 28 9.97 14.93 -14.77
C ARG A 28 10.74 16.12 -15.35
N ARG A 29 10.45 17.35 -14.89
CA ARG A 29 11.21 18.55 -15.29
C ARG A 29 12.67 18.49 -14.85
N ASP A 30 12.95 18.06 -13.63
CA ASP A 30 14.32 17.90 -13.15
C ASP A 30 15.10 16.85 -13.96
N ILE A 31 14.44 15.76 -14.36
CA ILE A 31 15.02 14.72 -15.22
C ILE A 31 15.38 15.30 -16.59
N ALA A 32 14.49 16.09 -17.21
CA ALA A 32 14.81 16.80 -18.45
C ALA A 32 16.06 17.69 -18.30
N THR A 33 16.16 18.47 -17.22
CA THR A 33 17.35 19.29 -16.91
C THR A 33 18.61 18.46 -16.64
N LEU A 34 18.50 17.22 -16.15
CA LEU A 34 19.65 16.31 -16.02
C LEU A 34 20.11 15.79 -17.40
N LEU A 35 19.17 15.48 -18.30
CA LEU A 35 19.45 15.04 -19.67
C LEU A 35 20.11 16.17 -20.50
N GLU A 36 19.63 17.42 -20.41
CA GLU A 36 20.25 18.61 -21.03
C GLU A 36 21.72 18.79 -20.60
N ARG A 37 22.04 18.42 -19.36
CA ARG A 37 23.40 18.50 -18.78
C ARG A 37 24.26 17.27 -19.06
N GLY A 38 23.79 16.32 -19.86
CA GLY A 38 24.46 15.06 -20.16
C GLY A 38 24.56 14.09 -18.98
N LYS A 39 23.87 14.34 -17.86
CA LYS A 39 23.92 13.50 -16.64
C LYS A 39 22.96 12.32 -16.73
N VAL A 40 23.12 11.51 -17.79
CA VAL A 40 22.20 10.40 -18.13
C VAL A 40 22.08 9.38 -16.99
N GLU A 41 23.18 9.02 -16.33
CA GLU A 41 23.15 8.04 -15.23
C GLU A 41 22.34 8.52 -14.03
N THR A 42 22.49 9.79 -13.65
CA THR A 42 21.67 10.41 -12.60
C THR A 42 20.19 10.53 -13.03
N ALA A 43 19.94 10.71 -14.33
CA ALA A 43 18.59 10.72 -14.88
C ALA A 43 17.92 9.33 -14.84
N ARG A 44 18.67 8.24 -15.14
CA ARG A 44 18.21 6.85 -15.03
C ARG A 44 17.74 6.52 -13.61
N VAL A 45 18.61 6.66 -12.61
CA VAL A 45 18.26 6.41 -11.20
C VAL A 45 17.04 7.23 -10.75
N LYS A 46 16.93 8.49 -11.21
CA LYS A 46 15.78 9.34 -10.87
C LYS A 46 14.50 8.95 -11.60
N VAL A 47 14.58 8.38 -12.81
CA VAL A 47 13.39 7.85 -13.53
C VAL A 47 12.92 6.52 -12.95
N GLU A 48 13.81 5.68 -12.43
CA GLU A 48 13.42 4.44 -11.74
C GLU A 48 12.55 4.74 -10.51
N SER A 49 12.94 5.73 -9.70
CA SER A 49 12.12 6.26 -8.61
C SER A 49 10.78 6.80 -9.11
N LEU A 50 10.77 7.56 -10.22
CA LEU A 50 9.54 8.09 -10.81
C LEU A 50 8.58 6.98 -11.29
N ILE A 51 9.08 5.92 -11.90
CA ILE A 51 8.28 4.76 -12.33
C ILE A 51 7.66 4.08 -11.10
N SER A 52 8.44 3.88 -10.04
CA SER A 52 7.91 3.33 -8.77
C SER A 52 6.89 4.27 -8.10
N GLU A 53 7.06 5.58 -8.21
CA GLU A 53 6.11 6.58 -7.70
C GLU A 53 4.79 6.59 -8.49
N ASP A 54 4.85 6.52 -9.83
CA ASP A 54 3.67 6.42 -10.70
C ASP A 54 2.88 5.13 -10.39
N ILE A 55 3.58 3.98 -10.26
CA ILE A 55 3.00 2.68 -9.87
C ILE A 55 2.31 2.75 -8.50
N HIS A 56 2.90 3.47 -7.54
CA HIS A 56 2.32 3.68 -6.21
C HIS A 56 1.08 4.59 -6.25
N VAL A 57 1.01 5.56 -7.17
CA VAL A 57 -0.21 6.36 -7.37
C VAL A 57 -1.35 5.49 -7.89
N GLU A 58 -1.11 4.62 -8.89
CA GLU A 58 -2.13 3.66 -9.37
C GLU A 58 -2.65 2.72 -8.26
N LEU A 59 -1.78 2.31 -7.33
CA LEU A 59 -2.18 1.54 -6.15
C LEU A 59 -3.13 2.35 -5.25
N LEU A 60 -2.83 3.62 -5.01
CA LEU A 60 -3.65 4.50 -4.18
C LEU A 60 -5.02 4.79 -4.80
N GLU A 61 -5.11 4.93 -6.14
CA GLU A 61 -6.37 5.03 -6.87
C GLU A 61 -7.22 3.75 -6.74
N LEU A 62 -6.57 2.58 -6.80
CA LEU A 62 -7.23 1.29 -6.62
C LEU A 62 -7.75 1.11 -5.18
N LEU A 63 -6.98 1.54 -4.18
CA LEU A 63 -7.42 1.55 -2.78
C LEU A 63 -8.56 2.55 -2.52
N GLU A 64 -8.60 3.67 -3.23
CA GLU A 64 -9.73 4.60 -3.19
C GLU A 64 -11.01 3.92 -3.70
N LEU A 65 -10.95 3.28 -4.87
CA LEU A 65 -12.07 2.54 -5.46
C LEU A 65 -12.60 1.45 -4.51
N TYR A 66 -11.72 0.72 -3.82
CA TYR A 66 -12.13 -0.25 -2.81
C TYR A 66 -12.76 0.44 -1.59
N CYS A 67 -12.20 1.53 -1.07
CA CYS A 67 -12.80 2.28 0.04
C CYS A 67 -14.20 2.82 -0.31
N GLU A 68 -14.40 3.31 -1.53
CA GLU A 68 -15.72 3.73 -2.03
C GLU A 68 -16.69 2.54 -2.17
N THR A 69 -16.23 1.41 -2.70
CA THR A 69 -17.03 0.18 -2.83
C THR A 69 -17.48 -0.34 -1.45
N LEU A 70 -16.58 -0.37 -0.47
CA LEU A 70 -16.87 -0.77 0.91
C LEU A 70 -17.84 0.21 1.60
N LEU A 71 -17.73 1.51 1.32
CA LEU A 71 -18.67 2.52 1.82
C LEU A 71 -20.06 2.39 1.17
N ALA A 72 -20.13 2.17 -0.14
CA ALA A 72 -21.39 1.96 -0.87
C ALA A 72 -22.11 0.68 -0.44
N ARG A 73 -21.34 -0.38 -0.10
CA ARG A 73 -21.85 -1.68 0.35
C ARG A 73 -21.74 -1.87 1.87
N PHE A 74 -21.73 -0.78 2.65
CA PHE A 74 -21.48 -0.83 4.09
C PHE A 74 -22.46 -1.75 4.86
N GLY A 75 -23.70 -1.91 4.38
CA GLY A 75 -24.67 -2.85 4.98
C GLY A 75 -24.22 -4.31 4.99
N LEU A 76 -23.37 -4.74 4.04
CA LEU A 76 -22.72 -6.06 4.06
C LEU A 76 -21.57 -6.08 5.08
N LEU A 77 -20.85 -4.97 5.21
CA LEU A 77 -19.71 -4.82 6.12
C LEU A 77 -20.13 -4.70 7.61
N ASP A 78 -21.37 -4.32 7.91
CA ASP A 78 -21.86 -4.19 9.29
C ASP A 78 -22.52 -5.48 9.84
N GLN A 79 -22.73 -6.50 8.99
CA GLN A 79 -23.26 -7.81 9.40
C GLN A 79 -22.38 -8.48 10.47
N ASN A 80 -22.98 -9.15 11.45
CA ASN A 80 -22.27 -9.86 12.52
C ASN A 80 -21.78 -11.25 12.08
N THR A 81 -20.98 -11.29 11.02
CA THR A 81 -20.31 -12.48 10.47
C THR A 81 -18.80 -12.42 10.74
N ARG A 82 -18.17 -13.59 10.88
CA ARG A 82 -16.71 -13.76 11.00
C ARG A 82 -15.99 -13.78 9.65
N GLU A 83 -16.71 -13.96 8.56
CA GLU A 83 -16.17 -13.93 7.20
C GLU A 83 -16.80 -12.80 6.39
N PRO A 84 -16.03 -12.05 5.58
CA PRO A 84 -16.57 -11.01 4.72
C PRO A 84 -17.42 -11.60 3.59
N ASP A 85 -18.57 -10.96 3.32
CA ASP A 85 -19.40 -11.29 2.16
C ASP A 85 -18.61 -11.14 0.85
N ILE A 86 -18.89 -12.00 -0.13
CA ILE A 86 -18.16 -12.06 -1.41
C ILE A 86 -18.16 -10.72 -2.18
N GLY A 87 -19.22 -9.92 -2.04
CA GLY A 87 -19.36 -8.59 -2.64
C GLY A 87 -18.53 -7.49 -1.98
N VAL A 88 -17.84 -7.78 -0.86
CA VAL A 88 -16.90 -6.86 -0.18
C VAL A 88 -15.54 -7.50 0.13
N LYS A 89 -15.42 -8.83 0.09
CA LYS A 89 -14.21 -9.60 0.45
C LYS A 89 -12.94 -9.07 -0.24
N GLU A 90 -12.97 -8.87 -1.56
CA GLU A 90 -11.82 -8.35 -2.32
C GLU A 90 -11.33 -7.00 -1.78
N GLY A 91 -12.24 -6.05 -1.54
CA GLY A 91 -11.89 -4.73 -1.00
C GLY A 91 -11.39 -4.79 0.44
N VAL A 92 -11.98 -5.64 1.28
CA VAL A 92 -11.51 -5.89 2.66
C VAL A 92 -10.08 -6.43 2.65
N CYS A 93 -9.82 -7.49 1.88
CA CYS A 93 -8.51 -8.13 1.81
C CYS A 93 -7.46 -7.15 1.26
N SER A 94 -7.78 -6.45 0.17
CA SER A 94 -6.89 -5.47 -0.46
C SER A 94 -6.51 -4.33 0.49
N VAL A 95 -7.46 -3.77 1.24
CA VAL A 95 -7.17 -2.70 2.22
C VAL A 95 -6.31 -3.21 3.38
N ILE A 96 -6.61 -4.37 3.96
CA ILE A 96 -5.81 -4.94 5.06
C ILE A 96 -4.37 -5.25 4.61
N HIS A 97 -4.21 -5.83 3.42
CA HIS A 97 -2.91 -6.25 2.90
C HIS A 97 -2.05 -5.07 2.44
N ALA A 98 -2.64 -4.09 1.75
CA ALA A 98 -1.91 -2.96 1.20
C ALA A 98 -1.60 -1.84 2.23
N ALA A 99 -2.47 -1.61 3.23
CA ALA A 99 -2.33 -0.47 4.14
C ALA A 99 -0.93 -0.29 4.76
N PRO A 100 -0.20 -1.34 5.22
CA PRO A 100 1.15 -1.20 5.77
C PRO A 100 2.19 -0.67 4.78
N ARG A 101 1.93 -0.74 3.47
CA ARG A 101 2.78 -0.20 2.40
C ARG A 101 2.41 1.23 2.01
N THR A 102 1.38 1.82 2.61
CA THR A 102 0.90 3.18 2.29
C THR A 102 1.19 4.18 3.41
N GLU A 103 1.36 5.45 3.04
CA GLU A 103 1.57 6.57 3.98
C GLU A 103 0.26 7.11 4.60
N ILE A 104 -0.90 6.53 4.25
CA ILE A 104 -2.23 7.03 4.62
C ILE A 104 -2.67 6.47 5.97
N LYS A 105 -2.50 7.26 7.04
CA LYS A 105 -2.82 6.85 8.43
C LYS A 105 -4.23 6.30 8.59
N GLU A 106 -5.21 6.85 7.89
CA GLU A 106 -6.60 6.41 7.94
C GLU A 106 -6.80 4.98 7.38
N LEU A 107 -5.98 4.54 6.42
CA LEU A 107 -5.97 3.14 5.96
C LEU A 107 -5.40 2.18 7.01
N HIS A 108 -4.43 2.60 7.82
CA HIS A 108 -3.92 1.78 8.93
C HIS A 108 -5.00 1.58 9.99
N ILE A 109 -5.76 2.64 10.33
CA ILE A 109 -6.90 2.55 11.25
C ILE A 109 -8.01 1.65 10.66
N LEU A 110 -8.31 1.74 9.35
CA LEU A 110 -9.25 0.84 8.69
C LEU A 110 -8.79 -0.62 8.76
N ARG A 111 -7.51 -0.89 8.48
CA ARG A 111 -6.90 -2.22 8.57
C ARG A 111 -7.10 -2.81 9.98
N ASP A 112 -6.75 -2.08 11.03
CA ASP A 112 -6.85 -2.58 12.40
C ASP A 112 -8.32 -2.89 12.79
N ILE A 113 -9.26 -2.02 12.38
CA ILE A 113 -10.70 -2.20 12.60
C ILE A 113 -11.26 -3.41 11.80
N LEU A 114 -10.80 -3.63 10.57
CA LEU A 114 -11.17 -4.78 9.74
C LEU A 114 -10.59 -6.10 10.28
N MET A 115 -9.32 -6.10 10.68
CA MET A 115 -8.66 -7.24 11.33
C MET A 115 -9.36 -7.61 12.65
N HIS A 116 -9.76 -6.62 13.46
CA HIS A 116 -10.50 -6.86 14.70
C HIS A 116 -11.92 -7.41 14.44
N LYS A 117 -12.61 -6.97 13.38
CA LYS A 117 -13.95 -7.46 13.05
C LYS A 117 -13.95 -8.94 12.65
N TYR A 118 -13.10 -9.34 11.71
CA TYR A 118 -13.08 -10.69 11.16
C TYR A 118 -12.21 -11.67 11.95
N GLY A 119 -11.40 -11.16 12.87
CA GLY A 119 -10.60 -11.96 13.80
C GLY A 119 -9.19 -12.26 13.30
N ARG A 120 -8.39 -12.81 14.22
CA ARG A 120 -6.94 -12.99 14.04
C ARG A 120 -6.59 -13.94 12.90
N ASP A 121 -7.30 -15.05 12.75
CA ASP A 121 -6.97 -16.08 11.76
C ASP A 121 -7.21 -15.57 10.33
N PHE A 122 -8.32 -14.85 10.12
CA PHE A 122 -8.58 -14.13 8.87
C PHE A 122 -7.52 -13.06 8.60
N ALA A 123 -7.17 -12.26 9.62
CA ALA A 123 -6.16 -11.22 9.47
C ALA A 123 -4.77 -11.77 9.06
N ILE A 124 -4.34 -12.89 9.66
CA ILE A 124 -3.11 -13.59 9.28
C ILE A 124 -3.22 -14.13 7.84
N GLY A 125 -4.33 -14.79 7.51
CA GLY A 125 -4.58 -15.31 6.16
C GLY A 125 -4.49 -14.23 5.08
N VAL A 126 -5.08 -13.05 5.32
CA VAL A 126 -4.98 -11.91 4.41
C VAL A 126 -3.58 -11.33 4.34
N MET A 127 -2.87 -11.20 5.47
CA MET A 127 -1.49 -10.67 5.48
C MET A 127 -0.51 -11.59 4.73
N GLU A 128 -0.71 -12.91 4.77
CA GLU A 128 0.04 -13.89 4.00
C GLU A 128 -0.49 -14.10 2.57
N ASN A 129 -1.56 -13.39 2.17
CA ASN A 129 -2.33 -13.58 0.94
C ASN A 129 -2.69 -15.06 0.65
N ARG A 130 -3.11 -15.79 1.69
CA ARG A 130 -3.65 -17.14 1.54
C ARG A 130 -4.87 -17.13 0.62
N ASP A 131 -5.04 -18.22 -0.12
CA ASP A 131 -6.11 -18.44 -1.10
C ASP A 131 -6.23 -17.35 -2.19
N CYS A 132 -5.15 -16.59 -2.44
CA CYS A 132 -5.12 -15.44 -3.35
C CYS A 132 -6.28 -14.44 -3.09
N CYS A 133 -6.57 -14.19 -1.82
CA CYS A 133 -7.70 -13.37 -1.40
C CYS A 133 -7.57 -11.86 -1.76
N VAL A 134 -6.36 -11.41 -2.08
CA VAL A 134 -6.05 -10.08 -2.64
C VAL A 134 -5.93 -10.20 -4.16
N SER A 135 -6.53 -9.27 -4.90
CA SER A 135 -6.53 -9.33 -6.37
C SER A 135 -5.12 -9.16 -6.95
N ASP A 136 -4.80 -9.88 -8.03
CA ASP A 136 -3.48 -9.78 -8.68
C ASP A 136 -3.14 -8.36 -9.14
N ARG A 137 -4.16 -7.52 -9.38
CA ARG A 137 -3.99 -6.11 -9.73
C ARG A 137 -3.37 -5.31 -8.57
N VAL A 138 -3.77 -5.60 -7.33
CA VAL A 138 -3.15 -5.01 -6.13
C VAL A 138 -1.77 -5.62 -5.91
N MET A 139 -1.64 -6.95 -6.00
CA MET A 139 -0.36 -7.64 -5.78
C MET A 139 0.75 -7.15 -6.72
N ARG A 140 0.47 -7.02 -8.03
CA ARG A 140 1.44 -6.49 -9.01
C ARG A 140 1.84 -5.03 -8.80
N LYS A 141 1.08 -4.25 -8.03
CA LYS A 141 1.39 -2.84 -7.70
C LYS A 141 2.00 -2.68 -6.30
N LEU A 142 1.95 -3.74 -5.48
CA LEU A 142 2.66 -3.85 -4.20
C LEU A 142 4.04 -4.51 -4.34
N ASP A 143 4.29 -5.22 -5.44
CA ASP A 143 5.60 -5.80 -5.72
C ASP A 143 6.65 -4.70 -5.92
N VAL A 144 7.81 -4.88 -5.28
CA VAL A 144 8.92 -3.92 -5.32
C VAL A 144 10.02 -4.52 -6.20
N SER A 145 9.76 -4.50 -7.50
CA SER A 145 10.68 -4.98 -8.54
C SER A 145 11.39 -3.82 -9.23
N THR A 146 12.67 -4.00 -9.56
CA THR A 146 13.42 -3.07 -10.42
C THR A 146 12.78 -3.00 -11.82
N PRO A 147 12.47 -1.83 -12.37
CA PRO A 147 11.92 -1.72 -13.72
C PRO A 147 12.93 -2.19 -14.78
N SER A 148 12.44 -2.65 -15.93
CA SER A 148 13.33 -3.04 -17.03
C SER A 148 14.06 -1.82 -17.62
N ILE A 149 15.28 -2.05 -18.13
CA ILE A 149 16.09 -1.01 -18.78
C ILE A 149 15.33 -0.40 -19.97
N GLU A 150 14.58 -1.23 -20.71
CA GLU A 150 13.71 -0.79 -21.81
C GLU A 150 12.61 0.17 -21.36
N LEU A 151 11.97 -0.09 -20.21
CA LEU A 151 10.94 0.80 -19.64
C LEU A 151 11.56 2.12 -19.16
N VAL A 152 12.74 2.06 -18.52
CA VAL A 152 13.54 3.22 -18.12
C VAL A 152 13.91 4.09 -19.33
N ASP A 153 14.40 3.48 -20.41
CA ASP A 153 14.76 4.17 -21.65
C ASP A 153 13.55 4.79 -22.36
N ALA A 154 12.42 4.09 -22.41
CA ALA A 154 11.16 4.62 -22.93
C ALA A 154 10.66 5.83 -22.12
N TYR A 155 10.71 5.75 -20.79
CA TYR A 155 10.35 6.85 -19.90
C TYR A 155 11.26 8.07 -20.09
N LEU A 156 12.58 7.87 -20.17
CA LEU A 156 13.52 8.96 -20.44
C LEU A 156 13.28 9.59 -21.82
N HIS A 157 12.94 8.79 -22.83
CA HIS A 157 12.67 9.29 -24.18
C HIS A 157 11.41 10.17 -24.23
N GLU A 158 10.29 9.71 -23.64
CA GLU A 158 9.06 10.50 -23.61
C GLU A 158 9.20 11.76 -22.73
N ILE A 159 9.98 11.72 -21.64
CA ILE A 159 10.32 12.93 -20.88
C ILE A 159 11.16 13.88 -21.73
N ALA A 160 12.24 13.42 -22.37
CA ALA A 160 13.09 14.26 -23.22
C ALA A 160 12.28 14.96 -24.32
N LYS A 161 11.48 14.18 -25.04
CA LYS A 161 10.54 14.65 -26.08
C LYS A 161 9.52 15.65 -25.54
N GLY A 162 8.92 15.39 -24.37
CA GLY A 162 7.94 16.29 -23.74
C GLY A 162 8.51 17.64 -23.31
N TYR A 163 9.82 17.73 -23.02
CA TYR A 163 10.52 18.97 -22.67
C TYR A 163 11.40 19.51 -23.81
N SER A 164 11.29 18.99 -25.04
CA SER A 164 12.10 19.38 -26.21
C SER A 164 13.63 19.19 -26.05
N VAL A 165 14.06 18.24 -25.22
CA VAL A 165 15.47 17.87 -25.02
C VAL A 165 15.89 16.87 -26.10
N ASN A 166 16.98 17.15 -26.82
CA ASN A 166 17.52 16.24 -27.83
C ASN A 166 18.27 15.07 -27.18
N TRP A 167 17.53 14.05 -26.72
CA TRP A 167 18.06 12.80 -26.17
C TRP A 167 17.36 11.59 -26.77
N ALA A 168 18.14 10.56 -27.09
CA ALA A 168 17.65 9.27 -27.54
C ALA A 168 18.28 8.16 -26.69
N PRO A 169 17.57 7.05 -26.44
CA PRO A 169 18.15 5.91 -25.75
C PRO A 169 19.30 5.32 -26.59
N PRO A 170 20.35 4.78 -25.95
CA PRO A 170 21.41 4.09 -26.68
C PRO A 170 20.83 2.91 -27.46
N PRO A 171 21.37 2.57 -28.65
CA PRO A 171 20.93 1.37 -29.36
C PRO A 171 21.15 0.14 -28.47
N PRO A 172 20.26 -0.87 -28.55
CA PRO A 172 20.42 -2.09 -27.78
C PRO A 172 21.78 -2.70 -28.08
N LYS A 173 22.60 -2.90 -27.04
CA LYS A 173 23.88 -3.58 -27.16
C LYS A 173 23.61 -5.04 -27.47
N PHE A 174 23.62 -5.39 -28.76
CA PHE A 174 23.90 -6.75 -29.17
C PHE A 174 25.32 -7.07 -28.71
N GLU A 175 25.44 -7.89 -27.66
CA GLU A 175 26.70 -8.56 -27.33
C GLU A 175 26.98 -9.64 -28.39
N GLY A 176 27.33 -9.18 -29.58
CA GLY A 176 28.09 -9.98 -30.53
C GLY A 176 29.46 -10.20 -29.92
N GLY A 177 29.76 -11.44 -29.52
CA GLY A 177 31.01 -11.80 -28.88
C GLY A 177 32.21 -11.48 -29.77
N ASP A 178 33.00 -10.49 -29.36
CA ASP A 178 34.33 -10.23 -29.87
C ASP A 178 35.33 -10.50 -28.74
N ASP A 179 35.72 -11.77 -28.64
CA ASP A 179 36.78 -12.26 -27.75
C ASP A 179 38.16 -11.90 -28.35
N SER A 180 38.38 -10.60 -28.57
CA SER A 180 39.65 -10.04 -29.06
C SER A 180 40.68 -9.99 -27.92
N LEU A 181 41.24 -11.17 -27.63
CA LEU A 181 42.31 -11.40 -26.67
C LEU A 181 43.68 -10.91 -27.20
N GLU A 182 43.93 -9.60 -27.18
CA GLU A 182 45.26 -9.03 -27.46
C GLU A 182 45.47 -7.72 -26.65
N GLY A 183 46.54 -7.54 -25.87
CA GLY A 183 47.62 -8.46 -25.50
C GLY A 183 48.38 -7.93 -24.28
N GLY A 184 49.14 -8.78 -23.60
CA GLY A 184 49.91 -8.40 -22.40
C GLY A 184 51.32 -7.90 -22.74
N VAL A 185 51.76 -6.81 -22.10
CA VAL A 185 53.17 -6.42 -21.98
C VAL A 185 53.49 -6.05 -20.51
N LYS A 186 54.74 -6.31 -20.12
CA LYS A 186 55.23 -6.45 -18.74
C LYS A 186 55.49 -5.13 -18.00
N GLU A 187 55.63 -5.29 -16.68
CA GLU A 187 56.18 -4.33 -15.72
C GLU A 187 57.57 -3.78 -16.11
N SER A 188 57.86 -2.53 -15.70
CA SER A 188 59.18 -2.12 -15.23
C SER A 188 59.11 -0.80 -14.44
N ASP A 189 59.29 -0.86 -13.12
CA ASP A 189 59.75 0.29 -12.32
C ASP A 189 61.17 0.71 -12.75
N PRO A 190 61.60 1.94 -12.44
CA PRO A 190 62.65 2.00 -11.41
C PRO A 190 62.49 3.10 -10.34
N ASP A 191 62.99 2.74 -9.16
CA ASP A 191 63.21 3.56 -7.97
C ASP A 191 64.02 4.85 -8.21
N THR A 192 63.65 5.95 -7.53
CA THR A 192 64.64 6.89 -6.97
C THR A 192 64.09 7.65 -5.75
N GLY A 193 64.36 7.14 -4.55
CA GLY A 193 63.90 7.77 -3.30
C GLY A 193 64.62 9.07 -2.90
N ARG A 194 63.89 10.00 -2.26
CA ARG A 194 64.46 11.06 -1.38
C ARG A 194 63.50 11.47 -0.25
N LYS A 195 63.86 11.14 1.00
CA LYS A 195 63.29 11.66 2.27
C LYS A 195 64.08 12.90 2.75
N PRO A 196 63.79 13.55 3.91
CA PRO A 196 62.60 13.55 4.80
C PRO A 196 61.98 15.00 4.82
N ALA A 197 61.14 15.52 5.74
CA ALA A 197 60.97 15.31 7.18
C ALA A 197 59.72 16.05 7.76
N ILE A 198 59.51 15.86 9.07
CA ILE A 198 58.66 16.63 10.02
C ILE A 198 57.12 16.49 9.87
N VAL A 199 56.52 15.84 10.86
CA VAL A 199 55.16 16.14 11.36
C VAL A 199 55.26 16.29 12.87
N ASP A 200 54.76 17.41 13.39
CA ASP A 200 54.78 17.72 14.83
C ASP A 200 53.68 16.95 15.61
N GLU A 201 53.96 16.71 16.87
CA GLU A 201 53.03 16.18 17.86
C GLU A 201 52.00 17.24 18.29
N ILE A 202 50.73 16.85 18.48
CA ILE A 202 49.92 17.39 19.59
C ILE A 202 49.22 16.23 20.31
N GLU A 203 49.31 16.29 21.63
CA GLU A 203 48.98 15.27 22.61
C GLU A 203 47.53 15.41 23.15
N THR A 204 47.05 14.36 23.84
CA THR A 204 46.03 14.43 24.94
C THR A 204 44.56 14.82 24.60
N GLN A 205 43.52 14.42 25.35
CA GLN A 205 43.42 13.61 26.57
C GLN A 205 42.06 12.89 26.71
N LYS A 206 41.98 11.93 27.64
CA LYS A 206 40.76 11.21 28.07
C LYS A 206 40.56 11.42 29.57
N ALA A 207 39.37 11.85 29.99
CA ALA A 207 38.75 11.73 31.33
C ALA A 207 37.44 12.56 31.33
N GLU A 208 36.43 12.41 32.17
CA GLU A 208 35.83 11.36 33.01
C GLU A 208 34.61 12.04 33.69
N SER A 209 33.71 11.31 34.34
CA SER A 209 32.52 11.89 35.00
C SER A 209 32.87 12.67 36.29
N PRO A 210 31.89 13.37 36.89
CA PRO A 210 31.49 12.87 38.21
C PRO A 210 29.98 12.87 38.50
N ASP A 211 29.67 12.07 39.51
CA ASP A 211 28.37 11.78 40.15
C ASP A 211 28.01 12.82 41.24
N SER A 212 26.73 12.84 41.68
CA SER A 212 26.30 12.96 43.09
C SER A 212 24.77 13.03 43.24
N GLN A 213 24.19 12.08 43.98
CA GLN A 213 22.85 12.19 44.59
C GLN A 213 22.87 13.08 45.86
N PRO A 214 21.72 13.29 46.54
CA PRO A 214 21.49 12.48 47.76
C PRO A 214 20.07 11.88 47.94
N GLN A 215 20.00 10.86 48.82
CA GLN A 215 18.82 10.13 49.34
C GLN A 215 18.05 10.96 50.42
N GLU A 216 17.00 10.55 51.16
CA GLU A 216 16.38 9.23 51.45
C GLU A 216 14.96 9.36 52.11
N ALA A 217 14.36 8.21 52.48
CA ALA A 217 13.23 7.97 53.43
C ALA A 217 11.78 8.09 52.89
N ASP A 218 10.79 7.25 53.25
CA ASP A 218 10.72 6.04 54.11
C ASP A 218 9.55 5.10 53.65
N HIS A 219 9.47 3.87 54.16
CA HIS A 219 8.38 2.88 53.93
C HIS A 219 7.54 2.63 55.23
N PRO A 220 6.77 1.53 55.37
CA PRO A 220 5.42 1.18 54.86
C PRO A 220 4.36 1.30 56.02
N PRO A 221 3.26 0.51 56.21
CA PRO A 221 2.57 -0.49 55.37
C PRO A 221 1.00 -0.46 55.33
N ILE A 222 0.46 -1.19 54.34
CA ILE A 222 -0.74 -2.08 54.33
C ILE A 222 -1.95 -1.74 55.24
N LYS A 223 -3.14 -1.59 54.62
CA LYS A 223 -4.38 -2.25 55.09
C LYS A 223 -5.24 -2.79 53.94
N ASP A 224 -5.59 -4.06 54.09
CA ASP A 224 -6.73 -4.75 53.46
C ASP A 224 -8.03 -4.27 54.13
N ASP A 225 -9.09 -4.02 53.36
CA ASP A 225 -10.42 -4.48 53.75
C ASP A 225 -11.31 -4.73 52.53
N SER A 226 -12.17 -5.73 52.67
CA SER A 226 -13.19 -6.14 51.71
C SER A 226 -14.53 -5.50 52.07
N GLN A 227 -15.40 -5.21 51.08
CA GLN A 227 -16.77 -5.79 51.01
C GLN A 227 -17.72 -5.17 49.96
N LYS A 228 -18.31 -6.07 49.18
CA LYS A 228 -19.74 -6.20 48.83
C LYS A 228 -20.63 -4.93 48.71
N SER A 229 -21.09 -4.67 47.49
CA SER A 229 -22.54 -4.66 47.13
C SER A 229 -22.67 -4.59 45.59
N ARG A 230 -23.78 -4.93 44.94
CA ARG A 230 -24.80 -5.99 45.12
C ARG A 230 -25.43 -6.22 43.73
N LEU A 231 -26.03 -7.39 43.50
CA LEU A 231 -26.73 -7.75 42.25
C LEU A 231 -27.73 -6.67 41.80
N GLU A 232 -27.87 -6.52 40.49
CA GLU A 232 -29.20 -6.64 39.89
C GLU A 232 -29.16 -7.35 38.52
N GLN A 233 -29.91 -8.45 38.43
CA GLN A 233 -30.12 -9.22 37.18
C GLN A 233 -31.49 -8.82 36.61
N ALA A 234 -31.54 -8.38 35.35
CA ALA A 234 -32.79 -8.23 34.63
C ALA A 234 -32.99 -9.41 33.65
N LYS A 235 -33.86 -10.36 34.02
CA LYS A 235 -34.42 -11.35 33.08
C LYS A 235 -35.67 -10.76 32.43
N PRO A 236 -35.92 -10.95 31.11
CA PRO A 236 -37.27 -10.89 30.57
C PRO A 236 -38.04 -12.21 30.85
N PRO A 237 -39.36 -12.14 31.13
CA PRO A 237 -40.22 -13.30 31.38
C PRO A 237 -40.70 -14.01 30.09
N PRO A 238 -41.39 -15.17 30.16
CA PRO A 238 -41.40 -16.17 29.09
C PRO A 238 -42.57 -16.09 28.09
N TYR A 239 -42.45 -16.92 27.05
CA TYR A 239 -43.42 -17.25 26.00
C TYR A 239 -44.89 -17.32 26.43
N THR A 240 -45.77 -16.79 25.57
CA THR A 240 -47.12 -17.33 25.35
C THR A 240 -47.33 -17.63 23.87
N SER A 241 -47.87 -18.81 23.59
CA SER A 241 -48.18 -19.28 22.24
C SER A 241 -49.58 -18.85 21.83
N THR A 242 -49.74 -18.37 20.59
CA THR A 242 -51.06 -18.35 19.94
C THR A 242 -50.93 -18.68 18.46
N SER A 243 -51.51 -19.81 18.07
CA SER A 243 -51.68 -20.24 16.68
C SER A 243 -52.89 -19.56 16.04
N THR A 244 -52.80 -19.13 14.78
CA THR A 244 -53.94 -19.20 13.83
C THR A 244 -53.50 -19.09 12.36
N LYS A 245 -54.00 -20.05 11.57
CA LYS A 245 -54.27 -20.05 10.10
C LYS A 245 -53.28 -19.32 9.16
N ALA A 246 -52.56 -19.98 8.25
CA ALA A 246 -53.02 -20.86 7.15
C ALA A 246 -53.78 -20.15 6.01
N ALA A 247 -53.03 -19.76 4.97
CA ALA A 247 -53.46 -19.62 3.57
C ALA A 247 -52.24 -19.99 2.70
N LYS A 248 -52.13 -21.26 2.29
CA LYS A 248 -52.62 -21.84 1.02
C LYS A 248 -51.70 -21.49 -0.16
N ALA A 249 -50.95 -22.50 -0.61
CA ALA A 249 -50.00 -22.41 -1.71
C ALA A 249 -50.68 -22.21 -3.07
N SER A 250 -49.97 -21.54 -3.98
CA SER A 250 -50.15 -21.67 -5.43
C SER A 250 -48.78 -21.95 -6.05
N SER A 251 -48.49 -23.23 -6.28
CA SER A 251 -47.34 -23.69 -7.05
C SER A 251 -47.58 -23.44 -8.53
N SER A 252 -46.69 -22.70 -9.18
CA SER A 252 -46.48 -22.73 -10.63
C SER A 252 -45.05 -23.18 -10.91
N SER A 253 -44.89 -24.15 -11.79
CA SER A 253 -43.62 -24.78 -12.16
C SER A 253 -42.59 -23.78 -12.71
N PRO A 254 -41.28 -24.10 -12.66
CA PRO A 254 -40.24 -23.23 -13.21
C PRO A 254 -40.38 -23.12 -14.73
N GLU A 255 -40.48 -21.89 -15.23
CA GLU A 255 -40.23 -21.56 -16.63
C GLU A 255 -38.73 -21.77 -16.96
N PRO A 256 -38.39 -22.11 -18.22
CA PRO A 256 -36.99 -22.26 -18.62
C PRO A 256 -36.24 -20.93 -18.45
N PRO A 257 -34.90 -20.94 -18.34
CA PRO A 257 -34.13 -19.72 -18.18
C PRO A 257 -34.29 -18.82 -19.40
N GLU A 258 -35.16 -17.81 -19.31
CA GLU A 258 -35.08 -16.65 -20.18
C GLU A 258 -33.69 -16.06 -20.03
N ASN A 259 -32.99 -15.81 -21.14
CA ASN A 259 -31.70 -15.14 -21.08
C ASN A 259 -31.89 -13.78 -20.41
N ASP A 260 -31.35 -13.59 -19.19
CA ASP A 260 -31.48 -12.34 -18.41
C ASP A 260 -31.12 -11.10 -19.24
N PHE A 261 -30.16 -11.26 -20.15
CA PHE A 261 -29.73 -10.26 -21.13
C PHE A 261 -30.86 -9.75 -22.03
N ASP A 262 -31.78 -10.63 -22.45
CA ASP A 262 -32.87 -10.32 -23.37
C ASP A 262 -34.03 -9.63 -22.63
N ALA A 263 -34.30 -10.05 -21.40
CA ALA A 263 -35.23 -9.39 -20.48
C ALA A 263 -34.75 -7.97 -20.12
N LEU A 264 -33.46 -7.80 -19.81
CA LEU A 264 -32.83 -6.50 -19.61
C LEU A 264 -32.90 -5.63 -20.88
N SER A 265 -32.58 -6.19 -22.04
CA SER A 265 -32.61 -5.47 -23.32
C SER A 265 -34.00 -4.92 -23.66
N LYS A 266 -35.06 -5.73 -23.46
CA LYS A 266 -36.46 -5.29 -23.60
C LYS A 266 -36.81 -4.16 -22.62
N ARG A 267 -36.33 -4.24 -21.37
CA ARG A 267 -36.57 -3.23 -20.33
C ARG A 267 -35.90 -1.89 -20.65
N PHE A 268 -34.65 -1.91 -21.15
CA PHE A 268 -33.97 -0.69 -21.62
C PHE A 268 -34.62 -0.09 -22.87
N ALA A 269 -35.10 -0.92 -23.81
CA ALA A 269 -35.82 -0.46 -25.00
C ALA A 269 -37.15 0.25 -24.65
N ALA A 270 -37.87 -0.23 -23.62
CA ALA A 270 -39.09 0.40 -23.13
C ALA A 270 -38.84 1.80 -22.50
N LEU A 271 -37.72 1.98 -21.81
CA LEU A 271 -37.32 3.26 -21.21
C LEU A 271 -36.94 4.33 -22.25
N LYS A 272 -36.52 3.94 -23.46
CA LYS A 272 -36.10 4.84 -24.54
C LYS A 272 -37.26 5.38 -25.40
N LYS A 273 -38.50 4.96 -25.12
CA LYS A 273 -39.72 5.35 -25.85
C LYS A 273 -40.59 6.39 -25.11
N ARG A 274 -40.02 7.07 -24.11
CA ARG A 274 -40.72 8.03 -23.25
C ARG A 274 -40.00 9.38 -23.21
#